data_AF-A0A627AHG0-F1
#
_entry.id   AF-A0A627AHG0-F1
#
_cell.length_a   1.000
_cell.length_b   1.000
_cell.length_c   1.000
_cell.angle_alpha   90.00
_cell.angle_beta   90.00
_cell.angle_gamma   90.00
#
_symmetry.space_group_name_H-M   'P 1'
#
loop_
_entity.id
_entity.type
_entity.pdbx_description
1 polymer ?
#
loop_
_entity_poly.entity_id
_entity_poly.type
_entity_poly.pdbx_seq_one_letter_code
_entity_poly.pdbx_strand_id
1 'polypeptide(L)'
;MNIHLLSEVLFRVWIIALIVILFIVVKYYRRVHYRLNSLSETIKRTQGGVNKRISENRELLELIKNQYPEILDEYPWVSGWLDSQEKFLVALADKSGIDRNS
;
A
#
# COMPACT_ATOMS: atom_id res chain seq x y z
N MET A 1 -9.50 -28.84 50.22
CA MET A 1 -9.35 -27.65 49.34
C MET A 1 -10.71 -27.37 48.71
N ASN A 2 -11.27 -26.17 48.87
CA ASN A 2 -12.65 -25.87 48.52
C ASN A 2 -12.79 -25.70 46.99
N ILE A 3 -13.45 -26.66 46.33
CA ILE A 3 -13.58 -26.75 44.85
C ILE A 3 -14.21 -25.47 44.26
N HIS A 4 -15.14 -24.85 45.00
CA HIS A 4 -15.75 -23.59 44.61
C HIS A 4 -14.75 -22.44 44.47
N LEU A 5 -13.81 -22.31 45.43
CA LEU A 5 -12.79 -21.26 45.40
C LEU A 5 -11.85 -21.43 44.20
N LEU A 6 -11.46 -22.67 43.89
CA LEU A 6 -10.62 -22.99 42.73
C LEU A 6 -11.33 -22.63 41.42
N SER A 7 -12.61 -22.96 41.28
CA SER A 7 -13.40 -22.64 40.08
C SER A 7 -13.55 -21.14 39.84
N GLU A 8 -13.73 -20.35 40.89
CA GLU A 8 -13.88 -18.90 40.80
C GLU A 8 -12.57 -18.22 40.37
N VAL A 9 -11.44 -18.68 40.92
CA VAL A 9 -10.11 -18.19 40.54
C VAL A 9 -9.81 -18.51 39.08
N LEU A 10 -10.07 -19.75 38.64
CA LEU A 10 -9.89 -20.15 37.25
C LEU A 10 -10.75 -19.31 36.30
N PHE A 11 -12.01 -19.07 36.65
CA PHE A 11 -12.90 -18.24 35.86
C PHE A 11 -12.38 -16.79 35.71
N ARG A 12 -11.88 -16.19 36.79
CA ARG A 12 -11.29 -14.84 36.75
C ARG A 12 -10.03 -14.78 35.89
N VAL A 13 -9.16 -15.78 35.98
CA VAL A 13 -7.96 -15.88 35.13
C VAL A 13 -8.35 -15.99 33.66
N TRP A 14 -9.36 -16.81 33.33
CA TRP A 14 -9.88 -16.93 31.98
C TRP A 14 -10.43 -15.61 31.44
N ILE A 15 -11.19 -14.85 32.24
CA ILE A 15 -11.69 -13.53 31.84
C ILE A 15 -10.53 -12.57 31.55
N ILE A 16 -9.53 -12.52 32.44
CA ILE A 16 -8.35 -11.64 32.25
C ILE A 16 -7.60 -12.02 30.96
N ALA A 17 -7.42 -13.32 30.71
CA ALA A 17 -6.78 -13.81 29.49
C ALA A 17 -7.55 -13.37 28.24
N LEU A 18 -8.88 -13.46 28.24
CA LEU A 18 -9.72 -13.00 27.12
C LEU A 18 -9.59 -11.49 26.86
N ILE A 19 -9.55 -10.68 27.92
CA ILE A 19 -9.36 -9.22 27.80
C ILE A 19 -7.98 -8.89 27.21
N VAL A 20 -6.93 -9.58 27.66
CA VAL A 20 -5.57 -9.39 27.14
C VAL A 20 -5.50 -9.78 25.66
N ILE A 21 -6.08 -10.91 25.29
CA ILE A 21 -6.16 -11.36 23.89
C ILE A 21 -6.88 -10.32 23.05
N LEU A 22 -8.05 -9.83 23.49
CA LEU A 22 -8.80 -8.80 22.79
C LEU A 22 -7.97 -7.53 22.60
N PHE A 23 -7.26 -7.08 23.64
CA PHE A 23 -6.40 -5.91 23.56
C PHE A 23 -5.26 -6.08 22.55
N ILE A 24 -4.61 -7.25 22.53
CA ILE A 24 -3.55 -7.57 21.57
C ILE A 24 -4.11 -7.56 20.14
N VAL A 25 -5.26 -8.20 19.93
CA VAL A 25 -5.94 -8.28 18.64
C VAL A 25 -6.31 -6.88 18.14
N VAL A 26 -6.96 -6.05 18.96
CA VAL A 26 -7.32 -4.67 18.61
C VAL A 26 -6.08 -3.84 18.27
N LYS A 27 -5.01 -3.96 19.08
CA LYS A 27 -3.75 -3.25 18.84
C LYS A 27 -3.09 -3.70 17.53
N TYR A 28 -3.12 -5.00 17.24
CA TYR A 28 -2.62 -5.57 15.99
C TYR A 28 -3.39 -5.02 14.78
N TYR A 29 -4.72 -5.11 14.80
CA TYR A 29 -5.56 -4.60 13.72
C TYR A 29 -5.39 -3.09 13.51
N ARG A 30 -5.34 -2.29 14.59
CA ARG A 30 -5.08 -0.85 14.48
C ARG A 30 -3.74 -0.54 13.82
N ARG A 31 -2.68 -1.27 14.19
CA ARG A 31 -1.34 -1.07 13.60
C ARG A 31 -1.34 -1.40 12.11
N VAL A 32 -1.94 -2.53 11.72
CA VAL A 32 -2.04 -2.93 10.31
C VAL A 32 -2.86 -1.91 9.53
N HIS A 33 -4.02 -1.51 10.05
CA HIS A 33 -4.89 -0.53 9.41
C HIS A 33 -4.18 0.81 9.22
N TYR A 34 -3.46 1.32 10.23
CA TYR A 34 -2.70 2.55 10.12
C TYR A 34 -1.63 2.48 9.01
N ARG A 35 -0.88 1.38 8.93
CA ARG A 35 0.14 1.20 7.89
C ARG A 35 -0.46 1.13 6.48
N LEU A 36 -1.54 0.36 6.32
CA LEU A 36 -2.24 0.26 5.04
C LEU A 36 -2.83 1.61 4.62
N ASN A 37 -3.43 2.34 5.56
CA ASN A 37 -3.99 3.66 5.28
C ASN A 37 -2.90 4.67 4.91
N SER A 38 -1.79 4.69 5.66
CA SER A 38 -0.64 5.56 5.34
C SER A 38 -0.07 5.24 3.96
N LEU A 39 0.04 3.97 3.58
CA LEU A 39 0.51 3.56 2.25
C LEU A 39 -0.48 4.00 1.16
N SER A 40 -1.78 3.75 1.36
CA SER A 40 -2.84 4.20 0.46
C SER A 40 -2.79 5.71 0.24
N GLU A 41 -2.62 6.48 1.31
CA GLU A 41 -2.52 7.95 1.25
C GLU A 41 -1.29 8.39 0.45
N THR A 42 -0.13 7.77 0.65
CA THR A 42 1.07 8.04 -0.15
C THR A 42 0.81 7.76 -1.64
N ILE A 43 0.24 6.60 -1.98
CA ILE A 43 -0.02 6.24 -3.39
C ILE A 43 -1.06 7.18 -4.03
N LYS A 44 -2.07 7.62 -3.27
CA LYS A 44 -3.13 8.53 -3.76
C LYS A 44 -2.66 9.98 -3.92
N ARG A 45 -1.81 10.48 -3.02
CA ARG A 45 -1.61 11.93 -2.87
C ARG A 45 -0.19 12.40 -3.16
N THR A 46 0.82 11.55 -3.02
CA THR A 46 2.20 11.97 -3.24
C THR A 46 2.38 12.41 -4.69
N GLN A 47 2.75 13.69 -4.86
CA GLN A 47 3.00 14.29 -6.17
C GLN A 47 1.80 14.13 -7.14
N GLY A 48 0.56 14.20 -6.62
CA GLY A 48 -0.67 14.08 -7.39
C GLY A 48 -1.15 12.64 -7.66
N GLY A 49 -0.48 11.65 -7.07
CA GLY A 49 -0.94 10.26 -7.04
C GLY A 49 -0.46 9.40 -8.20
N VAL A 50 -0.64 8.08 -8.06
CA VAL A 50 -0.14 7.08 -9.01
C VAL A 50 -0.69 7.26 -10.44
N ASN A 51 -1.97 7.59 -10.60
CA ASN A 51 -2.57 7.81 -11.92
C ASN A 51 -1.94 9.01 -12.63
N LYS A 52 -1.65 10.09 -11.88
CA LYS A 52 -0.94 11.24 -12.43
C LYS A 52 0.47 10.88 -12.86
N ARG A 53 1.19 10.08 -12.06
CA ARG A 53 2.54 9.62 -12.40
C ARG A 53 2.56 8.76 -13.67
N ILE A 54 1.52 7.95 -13.88
CA ILE A 54 1.33 7.20 -15.14
C ILE A 54 1.13 8.16 -16.31
N SER A 55 0.25 9.17 -16.19
CA SER A 55 0.04 10.19 -17.24
C SER A 55 1.34 10.92 -17.58
N GLU A 56 2.04 11.43 -16.57
CA GLU A 56 3.31 12.17 -16.74
C GLU A 56 4.39 11.30 -17.41
N ASN A 57 4.44 9.99 -17.10
CA ASN A 57 5.38 9.06 -17.73
C ASN A 57 5.08 8.86 -19.23
N ARG A 58 3.80 8.77 -19.61
CA ARG A 58 3.36 8.68 -21.01
C ARG A 58 3.62 9.98 -21.76
N GLU A 59 3.29 11.12 -21.15
CA GLU A 59 3.54 12.46 -21.69
C GLU A 59 5.03 12.68 -21.96
N LEU A 60 5.90 12.24 -21.03
CA LEU A 60 7.35 12.32 -21.23
C LEU A 60 7.82 11.46 -22.41
N LEU A 61 7.33 10.22 -22.52
CA LEU A 61 7.67 9.35 -23.65
C LEU A 61 7.21 9.96 -24.99
N GLU A 62 6.01 10.53 -25.04
CA GLU A 62 5.49 11.22 -26.22
C GLU A 62 6.32 12.46 -26.55
N LEU A 63 6.70 13.26 -25.56
CA LEU A 63 7.55 14.43 -25.75
C LEU A 63 8.91 14.05 -26.34
N ILE A 64 9.55 13.01 -25.81
CA ILE A 64 10.83 12.52 -26.35
C ILE A 64 10.64 12.05 -27.80
N LYS A 65 9.62 11.22 -28.08
CA LYS A 65 9.36 10.73 -29.45
C LYS A 65 9.13 11.86 -30.45
N ASN A 66 8.45 12.93 -30.02
CA ASN A 66 8.04 14.01 -30.91
C ASN A 66 9.11 15.10 -31.08
N GLN A 67 9.87 15.40 -30.04
CA GLN A 67 10.80 16.54 -30.03
C GLN A 67 12.27 16.14 -30.02
N TYR A 68 12.61 14.98 -29.46
CA TYR A 68 13.98 14.52 -29.27
C TYR A 68 14.13 13.00 -29.56
N PRO A 69 13.68 12.51 -30.73
CA PRO A 69 13.68 11.08 -31.04
C PRO A 69 15.08 10.46 -31.01
N GLU A 70 16.11 11.25 -31.30
CA GLU A 70 17.52 10.84 -31.27
C GLU A 70 17.95 10.27 -29.92
N ILE A 71 17.33 10.72 -28.82
CA ILE A 71 17.59 10.19 -27.47
C ILE A 71 17.23 8.70 -27.40
N LEU A 72 16.15 8.28 -28.07
CA LEU A 72 15.71 6.88 -28.06
C LEU A 72 16.59 6.00 -28.94
N ASP A 73 17.17 6.56 -30.00
CA ASP A 73 18.10 5.87 -30.89
C ASP A 73 19.47 5.69 -30.22
N GLU A 74 19.99 6.75 -29.60
CA GLU A 74 21.29 6.75 -28.93
C GLU A 74 21.25 5.98 -27.60
N TYR A 75 20.11 6.05 -26.89
CA TYR A 75 19.92 5.41 -25.60
C TYR A 75 18.65 4.53 -25.58
N PRO A 76 18.66 3.35 -26.23
CA PRO A 76 17.50 2.47 -26.30
C PRO A 76 16.94 2.06 -24.93
N TRP A 77 17.80 2.02 -23.90
CA TRP A 77 17.41 1.72 -22.53
C TRP A 77 16.41 2.73 -21.94
N VAL A 78 16.37 3.98 -22.43
CA VAL A 78 15.44 5.02 -21.96
C VAL A 78 14.00 4.58 -22.23
N SER A 79 13.74 4.06 -23.44
CA SER A 79 12.42 3.54 -23.78
C SER A 79 12.01 2.36 -22.89
N GLY A 80 12.94 1.43 -22.63
CA GLY A 80 12.72 0.29 -21.75
C GLY A 80 12.51 0.71 -20.29
N TRP A 81 13.21 1.75 -19.83
CA TRP A 81 13.03 2.30 -18.49
C TRP A 81 11.64 2.92 -18.33
N LEU A 82 11.20 3.77 -19.26
CA LEU A 82 9.86 4.37 -19.25
C LEU A 82 8.75 3.31 -19.30
N ASP A 83 8.91 2.26 -20.10
CA ASP A 83 7.99 1.11 -20.14
C ASP A 83 7.98 0.33 -18.82
N SER A 84 9.15 0.16 -18.17
CA SER A 84 9.22 -0.48 -16.85
C SER A 84 8.52 0.34 -15.76
N GLN A 85 8.63 1.68 -15.82
CA GLN A 85 7.93 2.57 -14.89
C GLN A 85 6.42 2.47 -15.08
N GLU A 86 5.95 2.49 -16.34
CA GLU A 86 4.53 2.31 -16.68
C GLU A 86 3.97 1.02 -16.07
N LYS A 87 4.64 -0.12 -16.34
CA LYS A 87 4.22 -1.44 -15.82
C LYS A 87 4.18 -1.47 -14.30
N PHE A 88 5.20 -0.92 -13.64
CA PHE A 88 5.28 -0.85 -12.19
C PHE A 88 4.14 0.00 -11.60
N LEU A 89 3.93 1.21 -12.13
CA LEU A 89 2.93 2.14 -11.63
C LEU A 89 1.50 1.64 -11.87
N VAL A 90 1.23 1.02 -13.02
CA VAL A 90 -0.07 0.39 -13.31
C VAL A 90 -0.33 -0.76 -12.33
N ALA A 91 0.65 -1.64 -12.10
CA ALA A 91 0.51 -2.72 -11.14
C ALA A 91 0.32 -2.21 -9.69
N LEU A 92 0.96 -1.09 -9.35
CA LEU A 92 0.78 -0.44 -8.06
C LEU A 92 -0.65 0.13 -7.92
N ALA A 93 -1.15 0.82 -8.94
CA ALA A 93 -2.52 1.34 -8.98
C ALA A 93 -3.54 0.21 -8.81
N ASP A 94 -3.40 -0.88 -9.58
CA ASP A 94 -4.33 -2.01 -9.55
C ASP A 94 -4.38 -2.69 -8.17
N LYS A 95 -3.23 -2.88 -7.52
CA LYS A 95 -3.15 -3.50 -6.19
C LYS A 95 -3.58 -2.58 -5.06
N SER A 96 -3.52 -1.26 -5.28
CA SER A 96 -3.84 -0.28 -4.25
C SER A 96 -5.35 -0.07 -4.04
N GLY A 97 -6.20 -0.61 -4.93
CA GLY A 97 -7.65 -0.41 -4.86
C GLY A 97 -8.06 1.06 -5.01
N ILE A 98 -7.20 1.86 -5.66
CA ILE A 98 -7.47 3.26 -6.00
C ILE A 98 -8.16 3.23 -7.37
N ASP A 99 -9.40 3.71 -7.42
CA ASP A 99 -10.16 3.78 -8.66
C ASP A 99 -9.39 4.62 -9.70
N ARG A 100 -9.36 4.17 -10.96
CA ARG A 100 -8.65 4.85 -12.06
C ARG A 100 -9.28 6.20 -12.48
N ASN A 101 -10.35 6.64 -11.80
CA ASN A 101 -11.22 7.75 -12.20
C ASN A 101 -11.21 8.95 -11.23
N SER A 102 -10.22 9.11 -10.36
CA SER A 102 -10.08 10.33 -9.53
C SER A 102 -9.34 11.43 -10.24
#